data_AF-W0DAP0-F1
#
_entry.id   AF-W0DAP0-F1
#
_cell.length_a   1.000
_cell.length_b   1.000
_cell.length_c   1.000
_cell.angle_alpha   90.00
_cell.angle_beta   90.00
_cell.angle_gamma   90.00
#
_symmetry.space_group_name_H-M   'P 1'
#
loop_
_entity.id
_entity.type
_entity.pdbx_description
1 polymer ?
#
loop_
_entity_poly.entity_id
_entity_poly.type
_entity_poly.pdbx_seq_one_letter_code
_entity_poly.pdbx_strand_id
1 'polypeptide(L)' 'MIILVDLGALFVSVPHYLVVVGFDGEGFYAHTGYEEMKFYPSQGLDKIWGRMGRVGLVVYPP' A
#
# COMPACT_ATOMS: atom_id res chain seq x y z
N MET A 1 5.70 2.66 -7.36
CA MET A 1 4.30 2.30 -7.68
C MET A 1 3.40 2.96 -6.67
N ILE A 2 2.29 3.58 -7.08
CA ILE A 2 1.30 4.17 -6.17
C ILE A 2 0.13 3.18 -6.05
N ILE A 3 -0.29 2.84 -4.84
CA ILE A 3 -1.39 1.89 -4.59
C ILE A 3 -2.48 2.52 -3.73
N LEU A 4 -3.73 2.11 -3.97
CA LEU A 4 -4.87 2.50 -3.15
C LEU A 4 -5.20 1.37 -2.17
N VAL A 5 -5.16 1.65 -0.87
CA VAL A 5 -5.46 0.67 0.19
C VAL A 5 -6.63 1.15 1.05
N ASP A 6 -7.23 0.22 1.78
CA ASP A 6 -8.24 0.52 2.81
C ASP A 6 -7.65 0.36 4.21
N LEU A 7 -7.40 1.48 4.90
CA LEU A 7 -6.94 1.52 6.29
C LEU A 7 -8.09 1.42 7.31
N GLY A 8 -9.32 1.31 6.81
CA GLY A 8 -10.51 1.16 7.61
C GLY A 8 -10.58 -0.15 8.39
N ALA A 9 -11.48 -0.18 9.37
CA ALA A 9 -11.76 -1.32 10.21
C ALA A 9 -13.26 -1.63 10.24
N LEU A 10 -13.60 -2.92 10.31
CA LEU A 10 -14.97 -3.43 10.35
C LEU A 10 -15.81 -2.93 9.16
N PHE A 11 -16.76 -2.02 9.42
CA PHE A 11 -17.73 -1.51 8.45
C PHE A 11 -17.40 -0.11 7.94
N VAL A 12 -16.30 0.50 8.40
CA VAL A 12 -15.87 1.84 8.00
C VAL A 12 -14.65 1.71 7.11
N SER A 13 -14.77 2.14 5.85
CA SER A 13 -13.65 2.20 4.92
C SER A 13 -12.95 3.55 5.01
N VAL A 14 -11.61 3.53 4.97
CA VAL A 14 -10.75 4.72 4.95
C VAL A 14 -9.75 4.54 3.80
N PRO A 15 -10.13 4.96 2.57
CA PRO A 15 -9.26 4.86 1.41
C PRO A 15 -8.02 5.75 1.56
N HIS A 16 -6.84 5.20 1.26
CA HIS A 16 -5.58 5.91 1.39
C HIS A 16 -4.57 5.49 0.31
N TYR A 17 -3.81 6.45 -0.22
CA TYR A 17 -2.75 6.17 -1.19
C TYR A 17 -1.41 5.93 -0.49
N LEU A 18 -0.69 4.89 -0.92
CA LEU A 18 0.68 4.60 -0.52
C LEU A 18 1.59 4.61 -1.74
N VAL A 19 2.85 5.03 -1.56
CA VAL A 19 3.88 4.87 -2.60
C VAL A 19 4.79 3.72 -2.17
N VAL A 20 4.77 2.61 -2.90
CA VAL A 20 5.70 1.50 -2.69
C VAL A 20 7.08 1.90 -3.19
N VAL A 21 8.06 1.83 -2.30
CA VAL A 21 9.45 2.26 -2.50
C VAL A 21 10.48 1.13 -2.36
N GLY A 22 10.09 -0.04 -1.84
CA GLY A 22 10.99 -1.19 -1.73
C GLY A 22 10.28 -2.50 -1.41
N PHE A 23 11.00 -3.61 -1.57
CA PHE A 23 10.58 -4.97 -1.24
C PHE A 23 11.82 -5.80 -0.87
N ASP A 24 11.74 -6.59 0.20
CA ASP A 24 12.88 -7.36 0.74
C ASP A 24 12.65 -8.89 0.79
N GLY A 25 11.50 -9.38 0.30
CA GLY A 25 11.11 -10.79 0.38
C GLY A 25 10.05 -11.06 1.45
N GLU A 26 10.12 -10.38 2.58
CA GLU A 26 9.19 -10.53 3.71
C GLU A 26 8.03 -9.52 3.63
N GLY A 27 8.29 -8.37 3.03
CA GLY A 27 7.29 -7.33 2.89
C GLY A 27 7.72 -6.16 2.02
N PHE A 28 6.87 -5.14 2.04
CA PHE A 28 7.02 -3.93 1.24
C PHE A 28 7.30 -2.74 2.12
N TYR A 29 8.17 -1.86 1.64
CA TYR A 29 8.37 -0.54 2.20
C TYR A 29 7.54 0.47 1.41
N ALA A 30 6.79 1.31 2.12
CA ALA A 30 5.97 2.32 1.51
C ALA A 30 6.07 3.67 2.21
N HIS A 31 6.05 4.74 1.42
CA HIS A 31 5.82 6.09 1.87
C HIS A 31 4.31 6.29 2.09
N THR A 32 3.91 6.69 3.29
CA THR A 32 2.48 6.82 3.67
C THR A 32 1.89 8.20 3.44
N GLY A 33 2.73 9.17 3.08
CA GLY A 33 2.38 10.60 3.09
C GLY A 33 2.74 11.28 4.41
N TYR A 34 3.00 10.49 5.47
CA TYR A 34 3.44 10.96 6.79
C TYR A 34 4.75 10.29 7.25
N GLU A 35 4.96 9.03 6.87
CA GLU A 35 6.13 8.22 7.19
C GLU A 35 6.82 7.81 5.89
N GLU A 36 8.13 8.04 5.77
CA GLU A 36 8.85 7.82 4.52
C GLU A 36 9.11 6.34 4.20
N MET A 37 9.37 5.52 5.23
CA MET A 37 9.68 4.09 5.08
C MET A 37 8.92 3.24 6.10
N LYS A 38 7.62 3.05 5.86
CA LYS A 38 6.82 2.13 6.66
C LYS A 38 6.85 0.72 6.07
N PHE A 39 7.20 -0.26 6.90
CA PHE A 39 7.18 -1.67 6.51
C PHE A 39 5.77 -2.26 6.63
N TYR A 40 5.37 -3.01 5.60
CA TYR A 40 4.15 -3.80 5.57
C TYR A 40 4.47 -5.25 5.18
N PRO A 41 4.19 -6.24 6.04
CA PRO A 41 4.30 -7.65 5.66
C PRO A 41 3.43 -7.96 4.44
N SER A 42 3.87 -8.84 3.53
CA SER A 42 3.19 -9.08 2.26
C SER A 42 1.70 -9.45 2.42
N GLN A 43 1.38 -10.36 3.35
CA GLN A 43 -0.03 -10.72 3.62
C GLN A 43 -0.84 -9.54 4.19
N GLY A 44 -0.21 -8.72 5.03
CA GLY A 44 -0.85 -7.54 5.62
C GLY A 44 -1.20 -6.50 4.57
N LEU A 45 -0.26 -6.22 3.66
CA LEU A 45 -0.48 -5.30 2.56
C LEU A 45 -1.54 -5.84 1.58
N ASP A 46 -1.44 -7.12 1.18
CA ASP A 46 -2.41 -7.72 0.26
C ASP A 46 -3.84 -7.67 0.80
N LYS A 47 -4.01 -7.83 2.12
CA LYS A 47 -5.32 -7.73 2.76
C LYS A 47 -5.95 -6.33 2.61
N ILE A 48 -5.20 -5.26 2.91
CA ILE A 48 -5.72 -3.89 2.83
C ILE A 48 -5.82 -3.38 1.39
N TRP A 49 -4.94 -3.86 0.51
CA TRP A 49 -4.95 -3.55 -0.92
C TRP A 49 -6.06 -4.30 -1.65
N GLY A 50 -6.28 -5.56 -1.28
CA GLY A 50 -7.32 -6.43 -1.83
C GLY A 50 -8.74 -5.92 -1.60
N ARG A 51 -9.00 -5.25 -0.46
CA ARG A 51 -10.28 -4.56 -0.20
C ARG A 51 -10.58 -3.47 -1.22
N MET A 52 -9.55 -2.91 -1.86
CA MET A 52 -9.66 -1.88 -2.90
C MET A 52 -9.45 -2.45 -4.31
N GLY A 53 -9.63 -3.77 -4.51
CA GLY A 53 -9.52 -4.40 -5.81
C GLY A 53 -8.09 -4.48 -6.35
N ARG A 54 -7.07 -4.32 -5.49
CA ARG A 54 -5.65 -4.34 -5.84
C ARG A 54 -5.27 -3.33 -6.94
N VAL A 55 -5.89 -2.14 -6.91
CA VAL A 55 -5.58 -1.07 -7.86
C VAL A 55 -4.19 -0.48 -7.57
N GLY A 56 -3.37 -0.38 -8.62
CA GLY A 56 -2.06 0.25 -8.55
C GLY A 56 -1.74 0.99 -9.84
N LEU A 57 -1.01 2.11 -9.69
CA LEU A 57 -0.45 2.90 -10.78
C LEU A 57 1.07 2.74 -10.78
N VAL A 58 1.62 2.29 -11.89
CA VAL A 58 3.08 2.26 -12.11
C VAL A 58 3.43 3.49 -12.93
N VAL A 59 4.35 4.30 -12.41
CA VAL A 59 4.91 5.45 -13.13
C VAL A 59 6.24 5.00 -13.72
N TYR A 60 6.36 5.07 -15.04
CA TYR A 60 7.60 4.78 -15.74
C TYR A 60 8.35 6.10 -16.00
N PRO A 61 9.67 6.16 -15.73
CA PRO A 61 10.47 7.28 -16.20
C PRO A 61 10.49 7.30 -17.74
N PRO A 62 10.71 8.48 -18.35
CA PRO A 62 10.82 8.63 -19.79
C PRO A 62 11.99 7.85 -20.39
#